data_AF-A0A2U9PIW2-F1
#
_entry.id   AF-A0A2U9PIW2-F1
#
_cell.length_a   1.000
_cell.length_b   1.000
_cell.length_c   1.000
_cell.angle_alpha   90.00
_cell.angle_beta   90.00
_cell.angle_gamma   90.00
#
_symmetry.space_group_name_H-M   'P 1'
#
loop_
_entity.id
_entity.type
_entity.pdbx_description
1 polymer ?
#
loop_
_entity_poly.entity_id
_entity_poly.type
_entity_poly.pdbx_seq_one_letter_code
_entity_poly.pdbx_strand_id
1 'polypeptide(L)'
;MAAVVPACTSPERQPEMQESPERAVHRHIAAAKTGDVATLRSGACGRLASVIRPRSDAEIRDEFIALYEVGPDVLSVDSEEDGPQRIVTGYYSEVADLDISFIVEDHGGWKVCEIRRGNGVFGPLPGPFED
;
A
#
# COMPACT_ATOMS: atom_id res chain seq x y z
N MET A 1 -25.03 45.79 -28.20
CA MET A 1 -25.12 44.34 -28.05
C MET A 1 -23.96 43.72 -28.83
N ALA A 2 -22.99 43.14 -28.14
CA ALA A 2 -21.97 42.26 -28.70
C ALA A 2 -21.47 41.40 -27.53
N ALA A 3 -21.84 40.13 -27.55
CA ALA A 3 -21.39 39.14 -26.57
C ALA A 3 -19.94 38.77 -26.88
N VAL A 4 -19.06 38.96 -25.91
CA VAL A 4 -17.70 38.41 -25.94
C VAL A 4 -17.58 37.47 -24.77
N VAL A 5 -17.75 36.19 -25.04
CA VAL A 5 -17.20 35.11 -24.22
C VAL A 5 -16.00 34.57 -25.00
N PRO A 6 -14.85 34.50 -24.36
CA PRO A 6 -14.13 33.23 -24.36
C PRO A 6 -13.86 32.83 -22.92
N ALA A 7 -14.66 31.88 -22.44
CA ALA A 7 -14.17 30.91 -21.47
C ALA A 7 -13.15 30.03 -22.20
N CYS A 8 -11.90 30.03 -21.72
CA CYS A 8 -10.93 28.92 -21.75
C CYS A 8 -9.61 29.48 -21.17
N THR A 9 -9.64 29.88 -19.90
CA THR A 9 -8.42 29.81 -19.10
C THR A 9 -8.04 28.34 -19.10
N SER A 10 -6.83 28.05 -19.58
CA SER A 10 -6.21 26.73 -19.62
C SER A 10 -6.54 25.94 -18.36
N PRO A 11 -6.75 24.61 -18.44
CA PRO A 11 -6.79 23.81 -17.23
C PRO A 11 -5.47 24.07 -16.52
N GLU A 12 -5.54 24.74 -15.38
CA GLU A 12 -4.54 24.58 -14.33
C GLU A 12 -4.28 23.08 -14.30
N ARG A 13 -3.01 22.69 -14.51
CA ARG A 13 -2.56 21.33 -14.20
C ARG A 13 -3.15 21.06 -12.82
N GLN A 14 -4.18 20.22 -12.77
CA GLN A 14 -4.66 19.67 -11.51
C GLN A 14 -3.38 19.22 -10.82
N PRO A 15 -3.07 19.70 -9.60
CA PRO A 15 -1.94 19.14 -8.88
C PRO A 15 -2.17 17.64 -8.94
N GLU A 16 -1.27 16.94 -9.63
CA GLU A 16 -1.33 15.50 -9.77
C GLU A 16 -1.38 15.02 -8.34
N MET A 17 -2.59 14.65 -7.91
CA MET A 17 -2.95 14.58 -6.51
C MET A 17 -1.98 13.58 -5.92
N GLN A 18 -0.96 14.09 -5.21
CA GLN A 18 0.19 13.29 -4.84
C GLN A 18 -0.38 12.04 -4.17
N GLU A 19 -0.05 10.87 -4.73
CA GLU A 19 -0.54 9.61 -4.21
C GLU A 19 -0.29 9.64 -2.69
N SER A 20 -1.30 9.35 -1.88
CA SER A 20 -1.10 9.33 -0.44
C SER A 20 -0.52 7.96 -0.02
N PRO A 21 0.18 7.88 1.12
CA PRO A 21 0.63 6.61 1.72
C PRO A 21 -0.48 5.53 1.74
N GLU A 22 -1.69 5.91 2.17
CA GLU A 22 -2.88 5.05 2.23
C GLU A 22 -3.29 4.55 0.86
N ARG A 23 -3.24 5.44 -0.14
CA ARG A 23 -3.64 5.11 -1.50
C ARG A 23 -2.68 4.10 -2.12
N ALA A 24 -1.38 4.18 -1.82
CA ALA A 24 -0.41 3.17 -2.22
C ALA A 24 -0.67 1.80 -1.56
N VAL A 25 -1.03 1.79 -0.27
CA VAL A 25 -1.41 0.55 0.44
C VAL A 25 -2.72 -0.03 -0.12
N HIS A 26 -3.74 0.79 -0.38
CA HIS A 26 -4.96 0.34 -1.03
C HIS A 26 -4.71 -0.27 -2.40
N ARG A 27 -3.85 0.37 -3.23
CA ARG A 27 -3.44 -0.20 -4.52
C ARG A 27 -2.73 -1.54 -4.35
N HIS A 28 -1.85 -1.65 -3.37
CA HIS A 28 -1.13 -2.88 -3.06
C HIS A 28 -2.09 -4.01 -2.66
N ILE A 29 -3.02 -3.76 -1.73
CA ILE A 29 -4.01 -4.75 -1.28
C ILE A 29 -4.94 -5.13 -2.44
N ALA A 30 -5.39 -4.18 -3.26
CA ALA A 30 -6.22 -4.46 -4.42
C ALA A 30 -5.49 -5.35 -5.45
N ALA A 31 -4.24 -5.03 -5.75
CA ALA A 31 -3.40 -5.84 -6.65
C ALA A 31 -3.17 -7.26 -6.09
N ALA A 32 -3.00 -7.39 -4.79
CA ALA A 32 -2.87 -8.68 -4.13
C ALA A 32 -4.15 -9.53 -4.26
N LYS A 33 -5.32 -8.94 -3.99
CA LYS A 33 -6.62 -9.63 -4.12
C LYS A 33 -6.94 -10.06 -5.56
N THR A 34 -6.47 -9.33 -6.57
CA THR A 34 -6.68 -9.68 -7.98
C THR A 34 -5.55 -10.52 -8.58
N GLY A 35 -4.47 -10.77 -7.83
CA GLY A 35 -3.29 -11.49 -8.32
C GLY A 35 -2.50 -10.74 -9.39
N ASP A 36 -2.55 -9.40 -9.38
CA ASP A 36 -1.81 -8.51 -10.27
C ASP A 36 -0.35 -8.36 -9.81
N VAL A 37 0.47 -9.34 -10.18
CA VAL A 37 1.88 -9.42 -9.81
C VAL A 37 2.70 -8.27 -10.40
N ALA A 38 2.32 -7.74 -11.56
CA ALA A 38 3.03 -6.62 -12.17
C ALA A 38 2.94 -5.38 -11.27
N THR A 39 1.73 -5.05 -10.81
CA THR A 39 1.50 -3.95 -9.85
C THR A 39 2.18 -4.21 -8.51
N LEU A 40 2.15 -5.46 -7.99
CA LEU A 40 2.85 -5.80 -6.74
C LEU A 40 4.37 -5.57 -6.83
N ARG A 41 4.99 -5.97 -7.96
CA ARG A 41 6.43 -5.78 -8.17
C ARG A 41 6.79 -4.32 -8.36
N SER A 42 6.03 -3.56 -9.15
CA SER A 42 6.32 -2.13 -9.39
C SER A 42 6.08 -1.27 -8.15
N GLY A 43 5.11 -1.66 -7.31
CA GLY A 43 4.75 -0.99 -6.07
C GLY A 43 5.57 -1.41 -4.85
N ALA A 44 6.53 -2.33 -4.99
CA ALA A 44 7.39 -2.80 -3.90
C ALA A 44 8.74 -2.09 -3.85
N CYS A 45 9.28 -1.90 -2.65
CA CYS A 45 10.63 -1.40 -2.39
C CYS A 45 11.30 -2.16 -1.23
N GLY A 46 12.52 -1.78 -0.84
CA GLY A 46 13.19 -2.28 0.37
C GLY A 46 13.22 -3.82 0.52
N ARG A 47 12.82 -4.27 1.71
CA ARG A 47 12.79 -5.70 2.08
C ARG A 47 11.77 -6.45 1.22
N LEU A 48 10.59 -5.88 1.00
CA LEU A 48 9.53 -6.48 0.20
C LEU A 48 9.98 -6.78 -1.23
N ALA A 49 10.59 -5.80 -1.91
CA ALA A 49 11.11 -5.99 -3.26
C ALA A 49 12.21 -7.05 -3.31
N SER A 50 13.10 -7.09 -2.30
CA SER A 50 14.18 -8.09 -2.23
C SER A 50 13.64 -9.51 -2.11
N VAL A 51 12.54 -9.66 -1.37
CA VAL A 51 11.91 -10.94 -1.09
C VAL A 51 11.01 -11.39 -2.26
N ILE A 52 10.29 -10.48 -2.93
CA ILE A 52 9.47 -10.79 -4.12
C ILE A 52 10.34 -11.08 -5.36
N ARG A 53 11.49 -10.42 -5.51
CA ARG A 53 12.35 -10.52 -6.71
C ARG A 53 12.70 -11.96 -7.14
N PRO A 54 13.17 -12.87 -6.27
CA PRO A 54 13.54 -14.23 -6.68
C PRO A 54 12.34 -15.15 -6.94
N ARG A 55 11.12 -14.77 -6.59
CA ARG A 55 9.93 -15.63 -6.69
C ARG A 55 9.30 -15.56 -8.08
N SER A 56 8.65 -16.66 -8.45
CA SER A 56 7.78 -16.72 -9.62
C SER A 56 6.49 -15.95 -9.41
N ASP A 57 5.84 -15.56 -10.51
CA ASP A 57 4.57 -14.85 -10.43
C ASP A 57 3.44 -15.71 -9.85
N ALA A 58 3.53 -17.04 -9.99
CA ALA A 58 2.57 -17.96 -9.37
C ALA A 58 2.71 -17.95 -7.85
N GLU A 59 3.94 -18.10 -7.33
CA GLU A 59 4.20 -18.06 -5.88
C GLU A 59 3.78 -16.73 -5.27
N ILE A 60 4.06 -15.61 -5.94
CA ILE A 60 3.64 -14.29 -5.47
C ILE A 60 2.12 -14.20 -5.43
N ARG A 61 1.44 -14.66 -6.48
CA ARG A 61 -0.03 -14.61 -6.51
C ARG A 61 -0.63 -15.41 -5.36
N ASP A 62 -0.20 -16.65 -5.17
CA ASP A 62 -0.79 -17.56 -4.18
C ASP A 62 -0.55 -17.04 -2.75
N GLU A 63 0.68 -16.60 -2.44
CA GLU A 63 1.04 -16.03 -1.14
C GLU A 63 0.25 -14.76 -0.83
N PHE A 64 0.15 -13.83 -1.79
CA PHE A 64 -0.53 -12.55 -1.57
C PHE A 64 -2.05 -12.68 -1.51
N ILE A 65 -2.65 -13.62 -2.25
CA ILE A 65 -4.08 -13.95 -2.12
C ILE A 65 -4.35 -14.52 -0.73
N ALA A 66 -3.55 -15.49 -0.27
CA ALA A 66 -3.67 -16.06 1.06
C ALA A 66 -3.42 -14.99 2.16
N LEU A 67 -2.50 -14.06 1.92
CA LEU A 67 -2.17 -13.00 2.85
C LEU A 67 -3.36 -12.10 3.20
N TYR A 68 -4.24 -11.82 2.21
CA TYR A 68 -5.37 -10.90 2.32
C TYR A 68 -6.75 -11.55 2.08
N GLU A 69 -6.85 -12.87 2.23
CA GLU A 69 -8.12 -13.60 2.12
C GLU A 69 -9.15 -13.01 3.08
N VAL A 70 -8.75 -12.82 4.33
CA VAL A 70 -9.37 -11.91 5.29
C VAL A 70 -8.49 -10.67 5.27
N GLY A 71 -8.87 -9.63 4.52
CA GLY A 71 -8.09 -8.39 4.41
C GLY A 71 -8.47 -7.39 5.50
N PRO A 72 -7.62 -6.38 5.81
CA PRO A 72 -7.95 -5.37 6.80
C PRO A 72 -9.14 -4.52 6.33
N ASP A 73 -10.02 -4.17 7.26
CA ASP A 73 -11.25 -3.41 7.00
C ASP A 73 -11.01 -1.90 7.04
N VAL A 74 -10.07 -1.46 7.89
CA VAL A 74 -9.78 -0.05 8.13
C VAL A 74 -8.28 0.17 8.02
N LEU A 75 -7.85 1.17 7.27
CA LEU A 75 -6.48 1.65 7.27
C LEU A 75 -6.38 2.95 8.06
N SER A 76 -5.32 3.09 8.84
CA SER A 76 -4.95 4.30 9.56
C SER A 76 -3.49 4.62 9.30
N VAL A 77 -3.14 5.90 9.27
CA VAL A 77 -1.74 6.34 9.13
C VAL A 77 -1.27 6.91 10.43
N ASP A 78 -0.11 6.41 10.87
CA ASP A 78 0.58 7.00 12.01
C ASP A 78 1.03 8.41 11.62
N SER A 79 0.30 9.38 12.18
CA SER A 79 0.27 10.77 11.71
C SER A 79 1.44 11.62 12.22
N GLU A 80 2.33 11.04 13.03
CA GLU A 80 3.32 11.79 13.82
C GLU A 80 4.73 11.81 13.22
N GLU A 81 5.01 11.00 12.19
CA GLU A 81 6.32 11.03 11.55
C GLU A 81 6.31 12.03 10.40
N ASP A 82 7.20 13.01 10.39
CA ASP A 82 7.54 13.80 9.20
C ASP A 82 8.77 13.18 8.53
N GLY A 83 8.68 12.86 7.24
CA GLY A 83 9.74 12.12 6.53
C GLY A 83 9.29 11.44 5.23
N PRO A 84 10.23 10.85 4.47
CA PRO A 84 9.94 10.11 3.24
C PRO A 84 9.37 8.71 3.53
N GLN A 85 9.36 8.28 4.80
CA GLN A 85 8.81 7.02 5.27
C GLN A 85 7.56 7.29 6.10
N ARG A 86 6.61 6.36 6.05
CA ARG A 86 5.31 6.43 6.73
C ARG A 86 4.88 5.01 7.11
N ILE A 87 4.20 4.88 8.24
CA ILE A 87 3.60 3.62 8.67
C ILE A 87 2.09 3.73 8.47
N VAL A 88 1.54 2.78 7.73
CA VAL A 88 0.10 2.62 7.55
C VAL A 88 -0.30 1.33 8.25
N THR A 89 -1.21 1.39 9.20
CA THR A 89 -1.69 0.24 9.97
C THR A 89 -3.09 -0.13 9.53
N GLY A 90 -3.28 -1.39 9.14
CA GLY A 90 -4.57 -1.99 8.81
C GLY A 90 -5.14 -2.76 10.00
N TYR A 91 -6.42 -2.56 10.29
CA TYR A 91 -7.16 -3.20 11.38
C TYR A 91 -8.25 -4.13 10.85
N TYR A 92 -8.47 -5.24 11.54
CA TYR A 92 -9.51 -6.22 11.22
C TYR A 92 -10.67 -6.05 12.20
N SER A 93 -11.86 -5.75 11.69
CA SER A 93 -13.05 -5.44 12.49
C SER A 93 -13.66 -6.68 13.16
N GLU A 94 -13.47 -7.86 12.57
CA GLU A 94 -14.01 -9.13 13.07
C GLU A 94 -13.05 -9.88 14.00
N VAL A 95 -11.78 -9.45 14.09
CA VAL A 95 -10.74 -10.09 14.91
C VAL A 95 -10.07 -9.04 15.78
N ALA A 96 -10.43 -9.03 17.07
CA ALA A 96 -9.71 -8.22 18.05
C ALA A 96 -8.24 -8.66 18.09
N ASP A 97 -7.33 -7.69 18.15
CA ASP A 97 -5.87 -7.89 18.28
C ASP A 97 -5.15 -8.43 17.03
N LEU A 98 -5.77 -8.41 15.85
CA LEU A 98 -5.05 -8.57 14.59
C LEU A 98 -4.84 -7.20 13.93
N ASP A 99 -3.61 -6.91 13.52
CA ASP A 99 -3.29 -5.72 12.75
C ASP A 99 -2.23 -6.05 11.68
N ILE A 100 -2.07 -5.18 10.70
CA ILE A 100 -1.04 -5.31 9.68
C ILE A 100 -0.42 -3.96 9.40
N SER A 101 0.85 -3.81 9.69
CA SER A 101 1.60 -2.58 9.44
C SER A 101 2.31 -2.64 8.09
N PHE A 102 2.19 -1.56 7.35
CA PHE A 102 2.85 -1.31 6.08
C PHE A 102 3.84 -0.18 6.26
N ILE A 103 5.12 -0.48 6.05
CA ILE A 103 6.12 0.56 5.93
C ILE A 103 6.12 1.00 4.47
N VAL A 104 5.75 2.25 4.23
CA VAL A 104 5.75 2.85 2.90
C VAL A 104 6.79 3.96 2.80
N GLU A 105 7.43 4.06 1.64
CA GLU A 105 8.44 5.07 1.36
C GLU A 105 8.15 5.77 0.04
N ASP A 106 8.42 7.08 -0.02
CA ASP A 106 8.34 7.88 -1.24
C ASP A 106 9.65 7.82 -2.03
N HIS A 107 9.59 7.21 -3.22
CA HIS A 107 10.70 7.09 -4.17
C HIS A 107 10.35 7.79 -5.51
N GLY A 108 9.68 8.94 -5.45
CA GLY A 108 9.02 9.57 -6.62
C GLY A 108 7.62 9.01 -6.86
N GLY A 109 6.99 8.53 -5.79
CA GLY A 109 5.76 7.75 -5.72
C GLY A 109 5.83 6.80 -4.53
N TRP A 110 4.75 6.71 -3.76
CA TRP A 110 4.69 5.86 -2.57
C TRP A 110 4.69 4.37 -2.91
N LYS A 111 5.58 3.64 -2.25
CA LYS A 111 5.76 2.20 -2.44
C LYS A 111 5.78 1.48 -1.11
N VAL A 112 5.34 0.22 -1.10
CA VAL A 112 5.37 -0.63 0.09
C VAL A 112 6.74 -1.27 0.19
N CYS A 113 7.49 -0.93 1.23
CA CYS A 113 8.86 -1.40 1.47
C CYS A 113 8.92 -2.60 2.41
N GLU A 114 7.97 -2.70 3.33
CA GLU A 114 7.86 -3.82 4.26
C GLU A 114 6.41 -4.02 4.68
N ILE A 115 6.03 -5.27 4.90
CA ILE A 115 4.72 -5.67 5.42
C ILE A 115 4.99 -6.48 6.68
N ARG A 116 4.37 -6.08 7.78
CA ARG A 116 4.48 -6.75 9.08
C ARG A 116 3.08 -7.07 9.57
N ARG A 117 2.79 -8.34 9.84
CA ARG A 117 1.58 -8.72 10.58
C ARG A 117 1.82 -8.43 12.05
N GLY A 118 0.96 -7.64 12.67
CA GLY A 118 0.92 -7.44 14.10
C GLY A 118 -0.06 -8.42 14.75
N ASN A 119 0.37 -9.02 15.87
CA ASN A 119 -0.51 -9.80 16.75
C ASN A 119 -0.99 -8.92 17.91
N GLY A 120 -1.40 -7.68 17.60
CA GLY A 120 -1.81 -6.72 18.61
C GLY A 120 -0.70 -6.47 19.64
N VAL A 121 -1.09 -6.04 20.84
CA VAL A 121 -0.19 -5.64 21.95
C VAL A 121 0.78 -6.77 22.41
N PHE A 122 0.64 -8.00 21.92
CA PHE A 122 1.37 -9.19 22.38
C PHE A 122 2.19 -9.90 21.28
N GLY A 123 3.35 -9.34 20.95
CA GLY A 123 4.52 -10.09 20.48
C GLY A 123 4.83 -9.97 18.97
N PRO A 124 6.12 -10.10 18.59
CA PRO A 124 6.53 -10.08 17.19
C PRO A 124 6.21 -11.42 16.53
N LEU A 125 6.15 -11.44 15.18
CA LEU A 125 6.34 -12.56 14.22
C LEU A 125 5.18 -12.68 13.22
N PRO A 126 5.40 -13.21 12.00
CA PRO A 126 6.53 -12.98 11.13
C PRO A 126 6.02 -12.51 9.74
N GLY A 127 6.89 -11.98 8.87
CA GLY A 127 6.51 -11.50 7.54
C GLY A 127 5.96 -12.63 6.65
N PRO A 128 5.35 -12.32 5.47
CA PRO A 128 4.76 -13.32 4.55
C PRO A 128 5.70 -14.42 4.05
N PHE A 129 6.97 -14.38 4.43
CA PHE A 129 8.03 -15.23 3.93
C PHE A 129 8.99 -15.67 5.03
N GLU A 130 8.50 -15.69 6.27
CA GLU A 130 9.26 -16.17 7.41
C GLU A 130 8.69 -17.55 7.80
N ASP A 131 9.55 -18.57 7.72
CA ASP A 131 9.34 -19.94 8.23
C ASP A 131 9.34 -19.98 9.77
#